data_AF-A0A7R9ZTH3-F1
#
_entry.id   AF-A0A7R9ZTH3-F1
#
_cell.length_a   1.000
_cell.length_b   1.000
_cell.length_c   1.000
_cell.angle_alpha   90.00
_cell.angle_beta   90.00
_cell.angle_gamma   90.00
#
_symmetry.space_group_name_H-M   'P 1'
#
loop_
_entity.id
_entity.type
_entity.pdbx_description
1 polymer ?
#
loop_
_entity_poly.entity_id
_entity_poly.type
_entity_poly.pdbx_seq_one_letter_code
_entity_poly.pdbx_strand_id
1 'polypeptide(L)'
;KDMKQFIENEMTNYSQRITFGQSDLDKAIAKAKKFGLPLAILFTSKPRTAPMTKFLSTEFRRRILIAEVPPTKNNQEIMKQFGISQSSKDGLPLLIVIPPGELVDLVNTNDAFVRYDGAEFTKRKLHSFLSQHALSSPVYNAKEVPMASESGSEDQTTTSTKTSTQQSQASPKHVEL
;
A
#
# COMPACT_ATOMS: atom_id res chain seq x y z
N LYS A 1 -18.46 -25.38 -10.35
CA LYS A 1 -17.51 -24.59 -9.52
C LYS A 1 -17.61 -25.10 -8.09
N ASP A 2 -16.50 -25.27 -7.39
CA ASP A 2 -16.49 -25.63 -5.97
C ASP A 2 -16.97 -24.42 -5.12
N MET A 3 -17.79 -24.68 -4.10
CA MET A 3 -18.27 -23.67 -3.14
C MET A 3 -17.11 -22.99 -2.41
N LYS A 4 -16.04 -23.73 -2.07
CA LYS A 4 -14.83 -23.16 -1.48
C LYS A 4 -14.21 -22.11 -2.42
N GLN A 5 -14.02 -22.46 -3.68
CA GLN A 5 -13.42 -21.57 -4.68
C GLN A 5 -14.30 -20.35 -4.96
N PHE A 6 -15.64 -20.47 -4.87
CA PHE A 6 -16.54 -19.31 -4.91
C PHE A 6 -16.24 -18.33 -3.78
N ILE A 7 -16.27 -18.80 -2.52
CA ILE A 7 -15.99 -17.96 -1.34
C ILE A 7 -14.59 -17.33 -1.41
N GLU A 8 -13.56 -18.09 -1.80
CA GLU A 8 -12.19 -17.57 -1.94
C GLU A 8 -12.05 -16.44 -2.96
N ASN A 9 -12.87 -16.42 -4.01
CA ASN A 9 -12.89 -15.33 -4.99
C ASN A 9 -13.59 -14.09 -4.42
N GLU A 10 -14.76 -14.26 -3.79
CA GLU A 10 -15.57 -13.17 -3.19
C GLU A 10 -14.93 -12.55 -1.93
N MET A 11 -13.93 -13.20 -1.31
CA MET A 11 -13.14 -12.58 -0.25
C MET A 11 -12.54 -11.24 -0.72
N THR A 12 -12.87 -10.17 0.00
CA THR A 12 -12.31 -8.83 -0.22
C THR A 12 -10.78 -8.86 -0.14
N ASN A 13 -10.12 -8.12 -1.03
CA ASN A 13 -8.67 -7.98 -1.01
C ASN A 13 -8.27 -6.52 -0.85
N TYR A 14 -7.47 -6.22 0.18
CA TYR A 14 -6.86 -4.91 0.40
C TYR A 14 -5.34 -4.91 0.18
N SER A 15 -4.74 -6.04 -0.21
CA SER A 15 -3.33 -6.09 -0.60
C SER A 15 -3.11 -5.39 -1.95
N GLN A 16 -2.02 -4.63 -2.05
CA GLN A 16 -1.61 -3.98 -3.29
C GLN A 16 -0.72 -4.94 -4.08
N ARG A 17 -1.23 -5.48 -5.19
CA ARG A 17 -0.48 -6.41 -6.04
C ARG A 17 0.47 -5.65 -6.98
N ILE A 18 1.77 -5.90 -6.85
CA ILE A 18 2.82 -5.27 -7.64
C ILE A 18 2.96 -6.02 -8.97
N THR A 19 2.56 -5.40 -10.08
CA THR A 19 2.49 -6.06 -11.40
C THR A 19 3.41 -5.40 -12.43
N PHE A 20 3.58 -4.08 -12.31
CA PHE A 20 4.37 -3.23 -13.21
C PHE A 20 5.70 -2.79 -12.58
N GLY A 21 6.36 -3.73 -11.88
CA GLY A 21 7.69 -3.55 -11.30
C GLY A 21 7.77 -2.35 -10.35
N GLN A 22 8.89 -1.63 -10.42
CA GLN A 22 9.23 -0.53 -9.49
C GLN A 22 8.10 0.50 -9.36
N SER A 23 7.45 0.86 -10.47
CA SER A 23 6.38 1.87 -10.48
C SER A 23 5.20 1.55 -9.56
N ASP A 24 4.86 0.27 -9.34
CA ASP A 24 3.81 -0.13 -8.41
C ASP A 24 4.28 -0.18 -6.96
N LEU A 25 5.57 -0.50 -6.75
CA LEU A 25 6.22 -0.48 -5.45
C LEU A 25 6.36 0.96 -4.94
N ASP A 26 6.76 1.90 -5.80
CA ASP A 26 6.86 3.33 -5.47
C ASP A 26 5.49 3.89 -5.04
N LYS A 27 4.41 3.50 -5.74
CA LYS A 27 3.03 3.84 -5.33
C LYS A 27 2.68 3.25 -3.95
N ALA A 28 3.13 2.02 -3.65
CA ALA A 28 2.91 1.40 -2.33
C ALA A 28 3.69 2.14 -1.24
N ILE A 29 4.97 2.47 -1.48
CA ILE A 29 5.83 3.25 -0.57
C ILE A 29 5.24 4.64 -0.35
N ALA A 30 4.86 5.36 -1.40
CA ALA A 30 4.25 6.69 -1.31
C ALA A 30 2.93 6.68 -0.51
N LYS A 31 2.10 5.64 -0.69
CA LYS A 31 0.88 5.42 0.08
C LYS A 31 1.19 5.09 1.56
N ALA A 32 2.17 4.23 1.83
CA ALA A 32 2.61 3.92 3.19
C ALA A 32 3.12 5.19 3.90
N LYS A 33 4.02 5.96 3.26
CA LYS A 33 4.50 7.27 3.74
C LYS A 33 3.35 8.25 4.02
N LYS A 34 2.43 8.44 3.06
CA LYS A 34 1.28 9.37 3.17
C LYS A 34 0.41 9.11 4.40
N PHE A 35 0.23 7.85 4.79
CA PHE A 35 -0.56 7.47 5.97
C PHE A 35 0.28 7.06 7.18
N GLY A 36 1.61 7.20 7.11
CA GLY A 36 2.53 6.78 8.17
C GLY A 36 2.46 5.29 8.52
N LEU A 37 2.03 4.44 7.58
CA LEU A 37 1.88 3.00 7.79
C LEU A 37 3.21 2.28 7.58
N PRO A 38 3.50 1.20 8.34
CA PRO A 38 4.52 0.25 7.94
C PRO A 38 4.11 -0.45 6.64
N LEU A 39 5.09 -0.91 5.87
CA LEU A 39 4.89 -1.61 4.59
C LEU A 39 5.34 -3.07 4.72
N ALA A 40 4.39 -3.99 4.74
CA ALA A 40 4.64 -5.42 4.62
C ALA A 40 4.74 -5.81 3.15
N ILE A 41 5.86 -6.39 2.70
CA ILE A 41 6.02 -6.89 1.33
C ILE A 41 6.05 -8.41 1.37
N LEU A 42 5.04 -9.04 0.77
CA LEU A 42 4.93 -10.49 0.59
C LEU A 42 5.39 -10.86 -0.82
N PHE A 43 6.58 -11.43 -0.93
CA PHE A 43 7.03 -12.11 -2.13
C PHE A 43 6.39 -13.49 -2.19
N THR A 44 5.61 -13.75 -3.23
CA THR A 44 4.82 -14.97 -3.37
C THR A 44 5.36 -15.86 -4.48
N SER A 45 5.19 -17.18 -4.35
CA SER A 45 5.39 -18.13 -5.46
C SER A 45 4.14 -18.31 -6.32
N LYS A 46 3.01 -17.65 -5.99
CA LYS A 46 1.69 -17.89 -6.61
C LYS A 46 1.25 -16.76 -7.55
N PRO A 47 0.63 -17.08 -8.71
CA PRO A 47 0.17 -16.08 -9.68
C PRO A 47 -1.12 -15.36 -9.27
N ARG A 48 -1.78 -15.78 -8.18
CA ARG A 48 -2.98 -15.15 -7.62
C ARG A 48 -2.79 -14.91 -6.11
N THR A 49 -3.40 -13.85 -5.59
CA THR A 49 -3.43 -13.55 -4.15
C THR A 49 -4.08 -14.70 -3.39
N ALA A 50 -3.35 -15.28 -2.43
CA ALA A 50 -3.86 -16.37 -1.62
C ALA A 50 -4.97 -15.89 -0.66
N PRO A 51 -5.96 -16.75 -0.30
CA PRO A 51 -6.97 -16.42 0.71
C PRO A 51 -6.36 -15.96 2.05
N MET A 52 -5.19 -16.50 2.41
CA MET A 52 -4.41 -16.07 3.57
C MET A 52 -4.01 -14.59 3.49
N THR A 53 -3.47 -14.15 2.35
CA THR A 53 -3.07 -12.76 2.11
C THR A 53 -4.28 -11.82 2.13
N LYS A 54 -5.41 -12.25 1.54
CA LYS A 54 -6.68 -11.52 1.61
C LYS A 54 -7.14 -11.32 3.07
N PHE A 55 -7.16 -12.39 3.86
CA PHE A 55 -7.47 -12.37 5.29
C PHE A 55 -6.56 -11.37 6.04
N LEU A 56 -5.23 -11.50 5.92
CA LEU A 56 -4.28 -10.61 6.60
C LEU A 56 -4.46 -9.14 6.15
N SER A 57 -4.77 -8.88 4.87
CA SER A 57 -5.03 -7.53 4.37
C SER A 57 -6.31 -6.90 4.93
N THR A 58 -7.26 -7.72 5.38
CA THR A 58 -8.50 -7.29 6.02
C THR A 58 -8.28 -7.05 7.52
N GLU A 59 -7.61 -7.99 8.19
CA GLU A 59 -7.29 -7.94 9.62
C GLU A 59 -6.45 -6.70 9.99
N PHE A 60 -5.37 -6.45 9.23
CA PHE A 60 -4.46 -5.33 9.48
C PHE A 60 -4.76 -4.10 8.62
N ARG A 61 -5.96 -4.00 8.04
CA ARG A 61 -6.38 -2.88 7.20
C ARG A 61 -6.19 -1.56 7.95
N ARG A 62 -5.56 -0.56 7.31
CA ARG A 62 -5.21 0.75 7.90
C ARG A 62 -4.24 0.72 9.09
N ARG A 63 -3.72 -0.45 9.48
CA ARG A 63 -2.69 -0.61 10.54
C ARG A 63 -1.32 -0.96 9.95
N ILE A 64 -1.31 -1.63 8.79
CA ILE A 64 -0.15 -1.86 7.94
C ILE A 64 -0.61 -1.82 6.48
N LEU A 65 0.26 -1.43 5.54
CA LEU A 65 0.01 -1.63 4.12
C LEU A 65 0.64 -2.96 3.69
N ILE A 66 -0.15 -3.86 3.09
CA ILE A 66 0.37 -5.11 2.54
C ILE A 66 0.52 -4.98 1.02
N ALA A 67 1.74 -5.12 0.53
CA ALA A 67 2.06 -5.28 -0.89
C ALA A 67 2.36 -6.76 -1.20
N GLU A 68 1.95 -7.23 -2.38
CA GLU A 68 2.21 -8.61 -2.83
C GLU A 68 2.99 -8.60 -4.15
N VAL A 69 4.18 -9.21 -4.15
CA VAL A 69 5.10 -9.25 -5.29
C VAL A 69 5.13 -10.67 -5.87
N PRO A 70 4.39 -10.96 -6.96
CA PRO A 70 4.53 -12.21 -7.70
C PRO A 70 5.84 -12.31 -8.48
N PRO A 71 6.28 -13.54 -8.86
CA PRO A 71 7.56 -13.78 -9.52
C PRO A 71 7.40 -13.57 -11.04
N THR A 72 7.17 -12.32 -11.44
CA THR A 72 7.03 -11.92 -12.85
C THR A 72 8.33 -11.33 -13.40
N LYS A 73 8.46 -11.25 -14.73
CA LYS A 73 9.62 -10.60 -15.39
C LYS A 73 9.83 -9.15 -14.95
N ASN A 74 8.74 -8.42 -14.71
CA ASN A 74 8.78 -7.00 -14.28
C ASN A 74 9.24 -6.83 -12.82
N ASN A 75 9.05 -7.86 -11.99
CA ASN A 75 9.34 -7.82 -10.56
C ASN A 75 10.72 -8.41 -10.22
N GLN A 76 11.49 -8.88 -11.22
CA GLN A 76 12.81 -9.51 -10.98
C GLN A 76 13.78 -8.57 -10.30
N GLU A 77 13.78 -7.28 -10.67
CA GLU A 77 14.71 -6.31 -10.07
C GLU A 77 14.36 -6.01 -8.61
N ILE A 78 13.06 -5.85 -8.30
CA ILE A 78 12.59 -5.76 -6.91
C ILE A 78 13.01 -7.01 -6.13
N MET A 79 12.82 -8.20 -6.69
CA MET A 79 13.22 -9.45 -6.02
C MET A 79 14.73 -9.46 -5.70
N LYS A 80 15.59 -9.02 -6.63
CA LYS A 80 17.04 -8.88 -6.37
C LYS A 80 17.36 -7.86 -5.28
N GLN A 81 16.71 -6.69 -5.27
CA GLN A 81 16.91 -5.65 -4.25
C GLN A 81 16.73 -6.20 -2.84
N PHE A 82 15.76 -7.11 -2.64
CA PHE A 82 15.49 -7.77 -1.35
C PHE A 82 16.16 -9.16 -1.22
N GLY A 83 17.24 -9.41 -1.97
CA GLY A 83 18.07 -10.62 -1.85
C GLY A 83 17.48 -11.92 -2.41
N ILE A 84 16.38 -11.85 -3.17
CA ILE A 84 15.72 -13.02 -3.78
C ILE A 84 16.29 -13.23 -5.19
N SER A 85 17.13 -14.26 -5.33
CA SER A 85 17.74 -14.62 -6.62
C SER A 85 16.73 -15.26 -7.58
N GLN A 86 16.95 -15.07 -8.89
CA GLN A 86 16.18 -15.72 -9.96
C GLN A 86 16.18 -17.25 -9.87
N SER A 87 17.27 -17.83 -9.39
CA SER A 87 17.46 -19.29 -9.33
C SER A 87 16.69 -19.93 -8.16
N SER A 88 16.39 -19.17 -7.11
CA SER A 88 15.81 -19.68 -5.87
C SER A 88 14.30 -19.53 -5.82
N LYS A 89 13.57 -20.47 -6.45
CA LYS A 89 12.16 -20.73 -6.06
C LYS A 89 12.04 -21.10 -4.58
N ASP A 90 13.13 -21.62 -4.01
CA ASP A 90 13.28 -22.02 -2.61
C ASP A 90 13.29 -20.83 -1.64
N GLY A 91 13.50 -19.60 -2.14
CA GLY A 91 13.40 -18.37 -1.36
C GLY A 91 11.98 -17.83 -1.19
N LEU A 92 10.95 -18.53 -1.70
CA LEU A 92 9.56 -18.08 -1.73
C LEU A 92 8.60 -19.07 -1.05
N PRO A 93 7.62 -18.61 -0.25
CA PRO A 93 7.29 -17.21 0.01
C PRO A 93 8.26 -16.54 0.99
N LEU A 94 8.44 -15.22 0.84
CA LEU A 94 9.16 -14.37 1.78
C LEU A 94 8.26 -13.21 2.22
N LEU A 95 8.28 -12.87 3.50
CA LEU A 95 7.59 -11.72 4.05
C LEU A 95 8.63 -10.84 4.75
N ILE A 96 8.62 -9.55 4.43
CA ILE A 96 9.40 -8.52 5.12
C ILE A 96 8.46 -7.39 5.56
N VAL A 97 8.84 -6.62 6.57
CA VAL A 97 8.16 -5.40 6.99
C VAL A 97 9.15 -4.26 7.09
N ILE A 98 8.85 -3.16 6.42
CA ILE A 98 9.58 -1.90 6.47
C ILE A 98 8.85 -0.97 7.45
N PRO A 99 9.47 -0.58 8.58
CA PRO A 99 8.93 0.42 9.51
C PRO A 99 8.62 1.77 8.84
N PRO A 100 7.68 2.57 9.36
CA PRO A 100 7.28 3.83 8.71
C PRO A 100 8.40 4.85 8.48
N GLY A 101 9.44 4.84 9.33
CA GLY A 101 10.60 5.75 9.22
C GLY A 101 11.59 5.33 8.13
N GLU A 102 11.80 4.03 7.95
CA GLU A 102 12.81 3.45 7.05
C GLU A 102 12.37 3.42 5.58
N LEU A 103 11.11 3.77 5.28
CA LEU A 103 10.58 3.90 3.92
C LEU A 103 11.34 4.93 3.06
N VAL A 104 12.18 5.79 3.65
CA VAL A 104 12.98 6.80 2.93
C VAL A 104 14.21 6.15 2.25
N ASP A 105 14.86 5.19 2.90
CA ASP A 105 16.26 4.81 2.60
C ASP A 105 16.42 3.39 1.99
N LEU A 106 15.33 2.85 1.43
CA LEU A 106 15.22 1.50 0.83
C LEU A 106 16.24 1.16 -0.28
N VAL A 107 17.06 2.12 -0.70
CA VAL A 107 18.07 1.94 -1.76
C VAL A 107 19.41 1.44 -1.21
N ASN A 108 19.73 1.64 0.08
CA ASN A 108 21.12 1.54 0.57
C ASN A 108 21.38 0.70 1.84
N THR A 109 20.36 0.19 2.54
CA THR A 109 20.57 -0.40 3.88
C THR A 109 19.93 -1.78 4.03
N ASN A 110 20.74 -2.81 4.33
CA ASN A 110 20.25 -4.15 4.66
C ASN A 110 19.46 -4.21 5.98
N ASP A 111 19.60 -3.18 6.83
CA ASP A 111 18.92 -3.06 8.12
C ASP A 111 17.54 -2.37 8.03
N ALA A 112 17.12 -1.88 6.85
CA ALA A 112 15.89 -1.09 6.65
C ALA A 112 14.59 -1.93 6.57
N PHE A 113 14.62 -3.21 6.95
CA PHE A 113 13.44 -4.06 7.02
C PHE A 113 13.62 -5.24 7.99
N VAL A 114 12.53 -5.64 8.64
CA VAL A 114 12.47 -6.85 9.45
C VAL A 114 11.95 -8.01 8.60
N ARG A 115 12.74 -9.08 8.52
CA ARG A 115 12.37 -10.31 7.82
C ARG A 115 11.55 -11.25 8.70
N TYR A 116 10.59 -11.96 8.11
CA TYR A 116 9.92 -13.08 8.76
C TYR A 116 10.75 -14.36 8.58
N ASP A 117 11.44 -14.79 9.64
CA ASP A 117 12.28 -15.99 9.65
C ASP A 117 11.58 -17.24 10.24
N GLY A 118 10.27 -17.18 10.42
CA GLY A 118 9.51 -18.33 10.93
C GLY A 118 9.40 -19.45 9.88
N ALA A 119 9.76 -20.67 10.27
CA ALA A 119 9.84 -21.84 9.38
C ALA A 119 8.57 -22.24 8.60
N GLU A 120 7.41 -21.63 8.89
CA GLU A 120 6.15 -21.93 8.19
C GLU A 120 5.28 -20.68 8.00
N PHE A 121 4.66 -20.54 6.83
CA PHE A 121 3.71 -19.48 6.49
C PHE A 121 2.27 -19.82 6.94
N THR A 122 2.08 -20.15 8.22
CA THR A 122 0.76 -20.45 8.80
C THR A 122 0.02 -19.19 9.26
N LYS A 123 -1.32 -19.23 9.27
CA LYS A 123 -2.19 -18.11 9.70
C LYS A 123 -1.73 -17.49 11.02
N ARG A 124 -1.52 -18.33 12.05
CA ARG A 124 -1.16 -17.90 13.41
C ARG A 124 0.20 -17.20 13.44
N LYS A 125 1.22 -17.75 12.79
CA LYS A 125 2.58 -17.19 12.81
C LYS A 125 2.65 -15.87 12.04
N LEU A 126 2.07 -15.82 10.83
CA LEU A 126 2.02 -14.59 10.03
C LEU A 126 1.20 -13.49 10.69
N HIS A 127 0.08 -13.83 11.33
CA HIS A 127 -0.70 -12.89 12.12
C HIS A 127 0.09 -12.36 13.32
N SER A 128 0.76 -13.23 14.08
CA SER A 128 1.58 -12.83 15.22
C SER A 128 2.69 -11.86 14.82
N PHE A 129 3.40 -12.17 13.73
CA PHE A 129 4.46 -11.31 13.19
C PHE A 129 3.92 -9.96 12.70
N LEU A 130 2.88 -9.96 11.85
CA LEU A 130 2.29 -8.70 11.37
C LEU A 130 1.69 -7.87 12.52
N SER A 131 1.16 -8.50 13.56
CA SER A 131 0.65 -7.78 14.75
C SER A 131 1.74 -7.14 15.62
N GLN A 132 3.00 -7.55 15.50
CA GLN A 132 4.13 -6.92 16.20
C GLN A 132 4.61 -5.65 15.47
N HIS A 133 4.47 -5.60 14.14
CA HIS A 133 4.94 -4.47 13.32
C HIS A 133 3.81 -3.54 12.82
N ALA A 134 2.55 -3.97 12.87
CA ALA A 134 1.41 -3.13 12.56
C ALA A 134 1.13 -2.11 13.68
N LEU A 135 0.60 -0.94 13.32
CA LEU A 135 0.16 0.06 14.29
C LEU A 135 -0.91 -0.52 15.24
N SER A 136 -0.97 -0.01 16.47
CA SER A 136 -1.97 -0.43 17.46
C SER A 136 -3.40 -0.11 17.01
N SER A 137 -3.61 1.07 16.45
CA SER A 137 -4.90 1.56 15.94
C SER A 137 -4.86 1.84 14.43
N PRO A 138 -6.00 1.74 13.72
CA PRO A 138 -6.09 2.05 12.30
C PRO A 138 -6.01 3.56 12.02
N VAL A 139 -5.26 3.94 10.98
CA VAL A 139 -5.10 5.33 10.51
C VAL A 139 -6.05 5.64 9.35
N TYR A 140 -6.78 6.75 9.45
CA TYR A 140 -7.75 7.21 8.44
C TYR A 140 -7.29 8.47 7.71
N ASN A 141 -6.55 9.34 8.40
CA ASN A 141 -6.09 10.63 7.91
C ASN A 141 -4.67 10.49 7.33
N ALA A 142 -4.36 11.26 6.30
CA ALA A 142 -2.97 11.39 5.87
C ALA A 142 -2.15 12.11 6.96
N LYS A 143 -0.86 11.79 7.05
CA LYS A 143 0.06 12.63 7.83
C LYS A 143 0.12 14.01 7.16
N GLU A 144 -0.06 15.05 7.95
CA GLU A 144 0.32 16.40 7.56
C GLU A 144 1.84 16.42 7.41
N VAL A 145 2.31 16.47 6.16
CA VAL A 145 3.69 16.83 5.89
C VAL A 145 3.76 18.34 6.14
N PRO A 146 4.62 18.83 7.05
CA PRO A 146 4.85 20.27 7.15
C PRO A 146 5.40 20.71 5.79
N MET A 147 4.58 21.44 5.02
CA MET A 147 5.14 22.22 3.92
C MET A 147 6.08 23.21 4.57
N ALA A 148 7.37 23.08 4.27
CA ALA A 148 8.34 24.09 4.65
C ALA A 148 7.84 25.41 4.07
N SER A 149 7.43 26.32 4.95
CA SER A 149 7.01 27.65 4.56
C SER A 149 8.25 28.37 4.06
N GLU A 150 8.43 28.43 2.73
CA GLU A 150 9.40 29.32 2.10
C GLU A 150 8.97 30.76 2.40
N SER A 151 9.49 31.29 3.51
CA SER A 151 9.44 32.70 3.85
C SER A 151 10.37 33.46 2.92
N GLY A 152 9.86 33.81 1.73
CA GLY A 152 10.55 34.57 0.69
C GLY A 152 9.68 35.72 0.20
N SER A 153 9.80 36.86 0.89
CA SER A 153 9.04 38.10 0.75
C SER A 153 8.82 38.61 -0.69
N GLU A 154 7.59 39.03 -0.99
CA GLU A 154 7.36 40.23 -1.81
C GLU A 154 6.11 40.97 -1.32
N ASP A 155 6.14 42.31 -1.39
CA ASP A 155 5.29 43.22 -0.59
C ASP A 155 4.22 43.92 -1.46
N GLN A 156 3.03 44.15 -0.87
CA GLN A 156 1.97 45.12 -1.28
C GLN A 156 1.83 45.46 -2.79
N THR A 157 0.75 45.13 -3.51
CA THR A 157 -0.65 45.64 -3.37
C THR A 157 -1.57 44.97 -4.45
N THR A 158 -2.88 45.23 -4.67
CA THR A 158 -3.82 46.28 -4.21
C THR A 158 -5.28 45.78 -4.09
N THR A 159 -6.10 46.56 -3.38
CA THR A 159 -7.57 46.57 -3.27
C THR A 159 -8.38 46.39 -4.57
N SER A 160 -9.46 45.59 -4.55
CA SER A 160 -10.74 45.93 -5.22
C SER A 160 -11.94 45.11 -4.75
N THR A 161 -12.99 45.81 -4.31
CA THR A 161 -14.26 45.28 -3.81
C THR A 161 -15.37 45.45 -4.86
N LYS A 162 -16.16 44.40 -5.14
CA LYS A 162 -17.59 44.40 -5.57
C LYS A 162 -18.03 42.94 -5.81
N THR A 163 -19.10 42.37 -5.24
CA THR A 163 -20.52 42.76 -5.03
C THR A 163 -21.47 42.21 -6.11
N SER A 164 -22.28 41.23 -5.69
CA SER A 164 -23.66 40.94 -6.10
C SER A 164 -23.99 40.24 -7.44
N THR A 165 -25.11 39.51 -7.35
CA THR A 165 -26.16 39.22 -8.37
C THR A 165 -26.17 37.74 -8.78
N GLN A 166 -27.10 36.90 -8.29
CA GLN A 166 -28.48 36.70 -8.81
C GLN A 166 -28.51 36.31 -10.30
N GLN A 167 -29.36 35.45 -10.85
CA GLN A 167 -30.44 34.56 -10.34
C GLN A 167 -30.91 33.70 -11.55
N SER A 168 -31.89 32.81 -11.33
CA SER A 168 -32.69 32.09 -12.35
C SER A 168 -32.07 30.77 -12.85
N GLN A 169 -32.64 29.60 -12.55
CA GLN A 169 -33.98 29.07 -12.93
C GLN A 169 -34.11 28.69 -14.40
N ALA A 170 -34.15 27.38 -14.66
CA ALA A 170 -35.14 26.75 -15.54
C ALA A 170 -35.17 25.23 -15.27
N SER A 171 -36.33 24.69 -14.90
CA SER A 171 -36.60 23.24 -14.90
C SER A 171 -37.43 22.87 -16.15
N PRO A 172 -38.01 21.66 -16.25
CA PRO A 172 -37.64 20.71 -17.30
C PRO A 172 -38.61 20.69 -18.49
N LYS A 173 -38.28 19.91 -19.52
CA LYS A 173 -39.29 19.40 -20.47
C LYS A 173 -39.29 17.88 -20.52
N HIS A 174 -40.44 17.32 -20.15
CA HIS A 174 -40.92 16.03 -20.63
C HIS A 174 -40.85 15.98 -22.16
N VAL A 175 -40.43 14.83 -22.70
CA VAL A 175 -41.12 14.20 -23.83
C VAL A 175 -41.26 12.72 -23.46
N GLU A 176 -42.48 12.22 -23.59
CA GLU A 176 -42.87 10.82 -23.39
C GLU A 176 -43.47 10.33 -24.72
N LEU A 177 -43.35 9.01 -24.96
CA LEU A 177 -43.67 8.19 -26.16
C LEU A 177 -42.43 7.73 -26.95
#